data_AF-A0A0K0GFX9-F1
#
_entry.id   AF-A0A0K0GFX9-F1
#
_cell.length_a   1.000
_cell.length_b   1.000
_cell.length_c   1.000
_cell.angle_alpha   90.00
_cell.angle_beta   90.00
_cell.angle_gamma   90.00
#
_symmetry.space_group_name_H-M   'P 1'
#
loop_
_entity.id
_entity.type
_entity.pdbx_description
1 polymer ?
#
loop_
_entity_poly.entity_id
_entity_poly.type
_entity_poly.pdbx_seq_one_letter_code
_entity_poly.pdbx_strand_id
1 'polypeptide(L)'
;MRLHSSLLALGLFTVANLASAADVAKYDGFLCCNLRTDGSWISDSNYAEDGKRMLPVGTPVSVTGFGRNPVNLKIAGEKQSIGNDYSRDLDNTAFAARYVVTADPTSPQV
;
A
#
# COMPACT_ATOMS: atom_id res chain seq x y z
N MET A 1 41.96 37.27 -30.77
CA MET A 1 41.30 37.90 -29.62
C MET A 1 40.07 38.68 -30.07
N ARG A 2 38.86 38.17 -29.83
CA ARG A 2 37.61 38.95 -29.68
C ARG A 2 36.63 38.12 -28.82
N LEU A 3 36.60 38.41 -27.52
CA LEU A 3 35.61 37.88 -26.57
C LEU A 3 34.32 38.67 -26.75
N HIS A 4 33.21 37.98 -27.05
CA HIS A 4 31.89 38.56 -26.90
C HIS A 4 31.30 38.04 -25.59
N SER A 5 31.29 38.92 -24.59
CA SER A 5 30.52 38.75 -23.37
C SER A 5 29.03 38.80 -23.73
N SER A 6 28.30 37.75 -23.42
CA SER A 6 26.84 37.79 -23.38
C SER A 6 26.40 37.31 -22.01
N LEU A 7 26.06 38.27 -21.15
CA LEU A 7 25.20 38.04 -20.00
C LEU A 7 23.82 37.62 -20.54
N LEU A 8 23.29 36.50 -20.06
CA LEU A 8 21.85 36.26 -20.11
C LEU A 8 21.39 35.73 -18.75
N ALA A 9 20.37 36.42 -18.23
CA ALA A 9 19.89 36.35 -16.87
C ALA A 9 18.85 35.25 -16.64
N LEU A 10 18.79 34.85 -15.37
CA LEU A 10 17.66 34.37 -14.56
C LEU A 10 16.39 33.86 -15.26
N GLY A 11 16.05 32.60 -14.95
CA GLY A 11 14.71 32.06 -15.02
C GLY A 11 14.57 30.83 -14.12
N LEU A 12 14.46 31.02 -12.80
CA LEU A 12 14.20 29.93 -11.86
C LEU A 12 12.70 29.59 -11.90
N PHE A 13 12.30 28.71 -12.82
CA PHE A 13 10.96 28.14 -12.84
C PHE A 13 10.86 27.03 -11.79
N THR A 14 10.38 27.35 -10.59
CA THR A 14 9.98 26.34 -9.60
C THR A 14 8.62 25.77 -10.00
N VAL A 15 8.64 24.72 -10.82
CA VAL A 15 7.45 23.89 -11.08
C VAL A 15 7.10 23.15 -9.78
N ALA A 16 6.20 23.73 -8.99
CA ALA A 16 5.56 23.04 -7.89
C ALA A 16 4.66 21.95 -8.50
N ASN A 17 5.20 20.74 -8.59
CA ASN A 17 4.43 19.54 -8.88
C ASN A 17 3.51 19.29 -7.69
N LEU A 18 2.31 19.85 -7.71
CA LEU A 18 1.20 19.38 -6.89
C LEU A 18 0.92 17.96 -7.35
N ALA A 19 1.48 16.97 -6.65
CA ALA A 19 1.10 15.58 -6.82
C ALA A 19 -0.41 15.52 -6.59
N SER A 20 -1.16 15.29 -7.66
CA SER A 20 -2.58 14.96 -7.54
C SER A 20 -2.65 13.73 -6.65
N ALA A 21 -3.42 13.79 -5.57
CA ALA A 21 -3.78 12.61 -4.81
C ALA A 21 -4.62 11.74 -5.74
N ALA A 22 -3.95 10.92 -6.56
CA ALA A 22 -4.59 9.92 -7.39
C ALA A 22 -5.59 9.17 -6.51
N ASP A 23 -6.81 9.00 -6.99
CA ASP A 23 -7.88 8.29 -6.28
C ASP A 23 -7.34 6.94 -5.81
N VAL A 24 -6.88 6.91 -4.56
CA VAL A 24 -6.31 5.71 -3.98
C VAL A 24 -7.45 4.73 -3.90
N ALA A 25 -7.30 3.55 -4.50
CA ALA A 25 -8.33 2.52 -4.49
C ALA A 25 -8.68 2.18 -3.04
N LYS A 26 -9.77 2.78 -2.54
CA LYS A 26 -10.36 2.50 -1.24
C LYS A 26 -11.51 1.55 -1.48
N TYR A 27 -11.46 0.40 -0.83
CA TYR A 27 -12.50 -0.61 -0.96
C TYR A 27 -12.51 -1.49 0.28
N ASP A 28 -13.68 -2.04 0.55
CA ASP A 28 -13.86 -3.07 1.56
C ASP A 28 -13.69 -4.45 0.94
N GLY A 29 -13.18 -5.39 1.73
CA GLY A 29 -12.98 -6.76 1.31
C GLY A 29 -12.59 -7.65 2.48
N PHE A 30 -11.96 -8.77 2.16
CA PHE A 30 -11.63 -9.82 3.10
C PHE A 30 -10.18 -10.27 2.88
N LEU A 31 -9.49 -10.64 3.96
CA LEU A 31 -8.19 -11.26 3.82
C LEU A 31 -8.31 -12.58 3.05
N CYS A 32 -7.54 -12.74 1.99
CA CYS A 32 -7.55 -13.95 1.16
C CYS A 32 -7.02 -15.19 1.89
N CYS A 33 -6.24 -15.00 2.96
CA CYS A 33 -5.58 -16.05 3.71
C CYS A 33 -5.29 -15.63 5.16
N ASN A 34 -4.83 -16.59 5.97
CA ASN A 34 -4.37 -16.31 7.32
C ASN A 34 -3.10 -15.45 7.28
N LEU A 35 -3.12 -14.30 7.93
CA LEU A 35 -1.96 -13.41 8.07
C LEU A 35 -1.57 -13.25 9.54
N ARG A 36 -0.36 -12.77 9.80
CA ARG A 36 0.14 -12.49 11.14
C ARG A 36 0.42 -10.99 11.29
N THR A 37 -0.03 -10.42 12.40
CA THR A 37 0.10 -8.99 12.70
C THR A 37 0.68 -8.78 14.09
N ASP A 38 1.47 -7.72 14.27
CA ASP A 38 1.81 -7.19 15.61
C ASP A 38 0.78 -6.17 16.13
N GLY A 39 -0.29 -5.91 15.38
CA GLY A 39 -1.30 -4.91 15.69
C GLY A 39 -1.17 -3.62 14.87
N SER A 40 -0.03 -3.40 14.21
CA SER A 40 0.20 -2.24 13.32
C SER A 40 0.74 -2.65 11.95
N TRP A 41 1.48 -3.76 11.88
CA TRP A 41 2.18 -4.20 10.68
C TRP A 41 1.99 -5.70 10.44
N ILE A 42 1.80 -6.02 9.16
CA ILE A 42 1.70 -7.36 8.60
C ILE A 42 2.81 -7.49 7.56
N SER A 43 3.67 -8.50 7.71
CA SER A 43 4.65 -8.86 6.67
C SER A 43 3.96 -9.72 5.61
N ASP A 44 4.22 -9.42 4.34
CA ASP A 44 3.79 -10.24 3.19
C ASP A 44 4.41 -11.66 3.17
N SER A 45 5.49 -11.89 3.93
CA SER A 45 6.10 -13.21 4.19
C SER A 45 5.46 -13.99 5.35
N ASN A 46 4.56 -13.37 6.14
CA ASN A 46 3.75 -14.03 7.15
C ASN A 46 4.52 -14.83 8.23
N TYR A 47 5.68 -14.33 8.68
CA TYR A 47 6.53 -14.99 9.67
C TYR A 47 5.83 -15.30 11.00
N ALA A 48 6.11 -16.49 11.55
CA ALA A 48 5.64 -16.92 12.86
C ALA A 48 6.67 -16.52 13.93
N GLU A 49 6.49 -15.33 14.48
CA GLU A 49 7.37 -14.73 15.48
C GLU A 49 6.62 -14.43 16.77
N ASP A 50 7.36 -14.30 17.88
CA ASP A 50 6.79 -13.91 19.17
C ASP A 50 6.13 -12.53 19.08
N GLY A 51 5.00 -12.38 19.78
CA GLY A 51 4.20 -11.15 19.78
C GLY A 51 3.31 -10.95 18.55
N LYS A 52 3.38 -11.83 17.54
CA LYS A 52 2.43 -11.82 16.42
C LYS A 52 1.17 -12.60 16.76
N ARG A 53 0.01 -12.06 16.39
CA ARG A 53 -1.28 -12.76 16.42
C ARG A 53 -1.76 -13.08 15.02
N MET A 54 -2.53 -14.16 14.90
CA MET A 54 -3.15 -14.53 13.62
C MET A 54 -4.40 -13.67 13.34
N LEU A 55 -4.50 -13.21 12.10
CA LEU A 55 -5.71 -12.71 11.46
C LEU A 55 -6.25 -13.85 10.58
N PRO A 56 -7.43 -14.39 10.88
CA PRO A 56 -8.02 -15.46 10.08
C PRO A 56 -8.27 -15.06 8.62
N VAL A 57 -8.21 -16.03 7.71
CA VAL A 57 -8.78 -15.93 6.37
C VAL A 57 -10.23 -15.48 6.45
N GLY A 58 -10.66 -14.63 5.51
CA GLY A 58 -11.99 -14.04 5.56
C GLY A 58 -12.14 -12.91 6.58
N THR A 59 -11.07 -12.47 7.26
CA THR A 59 -11.15 -11.29 8.13
C THR A 59 -11.59 -10.08 7.30
N PRO A 60 -12.69 -9.39 7.66
CA PRO A 60 -13.12 -8.18 6.97
C PRO A 60 -12.12 -7.04 7.19
N VAL A 61 -11.76 -6.34 6.11
CA VAL A 61 -10.82 -5.22 6.12
C VAL A 61 -11.28 -4.12 5.17
N SER A 62 -10.81 -2.89 5.42
CA SER A 62 -10.91 -1.80 4.45
C SER A 62 -9.51 -1.44 3.96
N VAL A 63 -9.29 -1.42 2.64
CA VAL A 63 -8.13 -0.73 2.06
C VAL A 63 -8.40 0.77 2.15
N THR A 64 -7.51 1.49 2.83
CA THR A 64 -7.70 2.92 3.15
C THR A 64 -6.72 3.82 2.42
N GLY A 65 -5.65 3.26 1.87
CA GLY A 65 -4.59 4.02 1.24
C GLY A 65 -3.44 3.13 0.77
N PHE A 66 -2.51 3.73 0.04
CA PHE A 66 -1.23 3.14 -0.34
C PHE A 66 -0.12 4.08 0.14
N GLY A 67 0.88 3.53 0.82
CA GLY A 67 2.14 4.23 1.07
C GLY A 67 3.07 4.11 -0.14
N ARG A 68 4.36 4.43 0.05
CA ARG A 68 5.37 4.18 -1.00
C ARG A 68 5.43 2.69 -1.37
N ASN A 69 5.39 1.83 -0.35
CA ASN A 69 5.48 0.38 -0.46
C ASN A 69 4.33 -0.37 0.24
N PRO A 70 3.80 0.07 1.39
CA PRO A 70 2.75 -0.69 2.05
C PRO A 70 1.35 -0.39 1.50
N VAL A 71 0.44 -1.33 1.72
CA VAL A 71 -1.01 -1.13 1.62
C VAL A 71 -1.55 -0.82 3.01
N ASN A 72 -2.23 0.31 3.16
CA ASN A 72 -2.79 0.76 4.44
C ASN A 72 -4.20 0.18 4.61
N LEU A 73 -4.42 -0.50 5.72
CA LEU A 73 -5.67 -1.18 6.04
C LEU A 73 -6.34 -0.62 7.30
N LYS A 74 -7.65 -0.80 7.39
CA LYS A 74 -8.39 -0.79 8.65
C LYS A 74 -8.89 -2.20 8.96
N ILE A 75 -8.53 -2.74 10.11
CA ILE A 75 -8.90 -4.08 10.55
C ILE A 75 -9.54 -3.96 11.94
N ALA A 76 -10.80 -4.35 12.08
CA ALA A 76 -11.57 -4.19 13.34
C ALA A 76 -11.52 -2.75 13.89
N GLY A 77 -11.51 -1.73 13.01
CA GLY A 77 -11.43 -0.32 13.38
C GLY A 77 -10.01 0.23 13.55
N GLU A 78 -9.01 -0.63 13.70
CA GLU A 78 -7.61 -0.25 13.93
C GLU A 78 -6.84 -0.09 12.62
N LYS A 79 -5.92 0.88 12.58
CA LYS A 79 -5.05 1.12 11.42
C LYS A 79 -3.91 0.12 11.41
N GLN A 80 -3.71 -0.55 10.28
CA GLN A 80 -2.58 -1.46 10.06
C GLN A 80 -2.02 -1.28 8.64
N SER A 81 -0.93 -1.98 8.34
CA SER A 81 -0.36 -2.00 6.99
C SER A 81 0.17 -3.38 6.62
N ILE A 82 -0.01 -3.79 5.37
CA ILE A 82 0.71 -4.92 4.77
C ILE A 82 1.91 -4.36 4.03
N GLY A 83 3.12 -4.73 4.44
CA GLY A 83 4.35 -4.37 3.75
C GLY A 83 4.52 -5.17 2.46
N ASN A 84 4.63 -4.49 1.31
CA ASN A 84 5.16 -5.11 0.10
C ASN A 84 6.68 -5.15 0.21
N ASP A 85 7.25 -6.22 0.73
CA ASP A 85 8.69 -6.38 0.87
C ASP A 85 9.28 -7.23 -0.25
N TYR A 86 8.51 -8.22 -0.75
CA TYR A 86 8.98 -9.21 -1.71
C TYR A 86 8.22 -9.25 -3.05
N SER A 87 7.24 -8.37 -3.28
CA SER A 87 6.47 -8.27 -4.53
C SER A 87 6.66 -6.91 -5.21
N ARG A 88 7.91 -6.44 -5.28
CA ARG A 88 8.28 -5.06 -5.69
C ARG A 88 8.03 -4.76 -7.17
N ASP A 89 7.80 -5.79 -7.97
CA ASP A 89 7.38 -5.74 -9.36
C ASP A 89 5.88 -5.43 -9.54
N LEU A 90 5.08 -5.62 -8.48
CA LEU A 90 3.66 -5.24 -8.46
C LEU A 90 3.48 -3.81 -7.99
N ASP A 91 2.57 -3.08 -8.64
CA ASP A 91 2.05 -1.85 -8.05
C ASP A 91 1.19 -2.15 -6.80
N ASN A 92 0.96 -1.13 -5.97
CA ASN A 92 0.25 -1.32 -4.71
C ASN A 92 -1.22 -1.74 -4.87
N THR A 93 -1.85 -1.47 -6.02
CA THR A 93 -3.23 -1.93 -6.30
C THR A 93 -3.23 -3.42 -6.59
N ALA A 94 -2.34 -3.89 -7.48
CA ALA A 94 -2.16 -5.30 -7.79
C ALA A 94 -1.71 -6.09 -6.55
N PHE A 95 -0.80 -5.52 -5.77
CA PHE A 95 -0.36 -6.11 -4.50
C PHE A 95 -1.50 -6.17 -3.47
N ALA A 96 -2.32 -5.12 -3.34
CA ALA A 96 -3.49 -5.15 -2.44
C ALA A 96 -4.46 -6.27 -2.81
N ALA A 97 -4.76 -6.44 -4.11
CA ALA A 97 -5.67 -7.49 -4.60
C ALA A 97 -5.17 -8.92 -4.33
N ARG A 98 -3.87 -9.11 -4.10
CA ARG A 98 -3.29 -10.41 -3.70
C ARG A 98 -3.69 -10.82 -2.30
N TYR A 99 -3.89 -9.85 -1.40
CA TYR A 99 -4.16 -10.09 0.02
C TYR A 99 -5.58 -9.72 0.45
N VAL A 100 -6.23 -8.78 -0.23
CA VAL A 100 -7.59 -8.33 0.04
C VAL A 100 -8.46 -8.64 -1.17
N VAL A 101 -9.37 -9.58 -1.01
CA VAL A 101 -10.33 -10.01 -2.03
C VAL A 101 -11.70 -9.42 -1.75
N THR A 102 -12.46 -9.10 -2.81
CA THR A 102 -13.80 -8.49 -2.67
C THR A 102 -14.90 -9.51 -2.34
N ALA A 103 -14.67 -10.79 -2.64
CA ALA A 103 -15.53 -11.90 -2.23
C ALA A 103 -14.95 -12.59 -1.00
N ASP A 104 -15.79 -12.91 -0.02
CA ASP A 104 -15.38 -13.62 1.18
C ASP A 104 -14.89 -15.04 0.81
N PRO A 105 -13.60 -15.37 1.04
CA PRO A 105 -13.04 -16.67 0.69
C PRO A 105 -13.55 -17.82 1.58
N THR A 106 -14.24 -17.51 2.69
CA THR A 106 -14.82 -18.52 3.58
C THR A 106 -16.28 -18.84 3.24
N SER A 107 -16.89 -18.02 2.39
CA SER A 107 -18.25 -18.27 1.91
C SER A 107 -18.26 -19.41 0.88
N PRO A 108 -19.23 -20.34 0.94
CA PRO A 108 -19.39 -21.37 -0.08
C PRO A 108 -19.55 -20.71 -1.44
N GLN A 109 -18.63 -21.00 -2.38
CA GLN A 109 -18.74 -20.52 -3.74
C GLN A 109 -19.88 -21.30 -4.41
N VAL A 110 -20.94 -20.59 -4.81
CA VAL A 110 -22.16 -21.16 -5.42
C VAL A 110 -21.96 -21.38 -6.92
#